data_AF-A0A9E1QD10-F1
#
_entry.id   AF-A0A9E1QD10-F1
#
_cell.length_a   1.000
_cell.length_b   1.000
_cell.length_c   1.000
_cell.angle_alpha   90.00
_cell.angle_beta   90.00
_cell.angle_gamma   90.00
#
_symmetry.space_group_name_H-M   'P 1'
#
loop_
_entity.id
_entity.type
_entity.pdbx_description
1 polymer ?
#
loop_
_entity_poly.entity_id
_entity_poly.type
_entity_poly.pdbx_seq_one_letter_code
_entity_poly.pdbx_strand_id
1 'polypeptide(L)'
;PNNDGINDTWAIKGANSTFYPNAQINIFNRFGKVVAQIEVDTPGWTGTYGGKTLPSDDYWFSIILVDRNGRTRNRKGNFSLLRR
;
A
#
# COMPACT_ATOMS: atom_id res chain seq x y z
N PRO A 1 -5.37 -3.31 9.49
CA PRO A 1 -5.10 -4.63 8.85
C PRO A 1 -4.79 -5.72 9.87
N ASN A 2 -5.65 -5.84 10.88
CA ASN A 2 -5.51 -6.74 12.02
C ASN A 2 -6.55 -7.86 12.05
N ASN A 3 -7.38 -7.96 11.01
CA ASN A 3 -8.43 -8.96 10.89
C ASN A 3 -9.48 -8.82 12.00
N ASP A 4 -9.80 -7.56 12.37
CA ASP A 4 -10.81 -7.20 13.36
C ASP A 4 -12.12 -6.72 12.73
N GLY A 5 -12.24 -6.81 11.40
CA GLY A 5 -13.38 -6.33 10.63
C GLY A 5 -13.30 -4.85 10.26
N ILE A 6 -12.28 -4.12 10.73
CA ILE A 6 -12.16 -2.66 10.57
C ILE A 6 -10.81 -2.32 9.95
N ASN A 7 -10.82 -1.71 8.76
CA ASN A 7 -9.59 -1.37 8.02
C ASN A 7 -8.66 -2.58 7.85
N ASP A 8 -9.22 -3.76 7.60
CA ASP A 8 -8.47 -5.02 7.47
C ASP A 8 -7.51 -5.05 6.28
N THR A 9 -7.71 -4.14 5.33
CA THR A 9 -6.77 -3.88 4.27
C THR A 9 -6.31 -2.42 4.28
N TRP A 10 -5.08 -2.22 3.83
CA TRP A 10 -4.54 -0.91 3.54
C TRP A 10 -4.45 -0.73 2.02
N ALA A 11 -5.10 0.31 1.50
CA ALA A 11 -5.13 0.65 0.08
C ALA A 11 -5.11 2.17 -0.10
N ILE A 12 -4.65 2.62 -1.27
CA ILE A 12 -4.69 4.03 -1.65
C ILE A 12 -6.10 4.40 -2.13
N LYS A 13 -6.71 5.40 -1.50
CA LYS A 13 -7.96 6.01 -1.95
C LYS A 13 -7.67 7.21 -2.85
N GLY A 14 -8.55 7.48 -3.81
CA GLY A 14 -8.46 8.66 -4.69
C GLY A 14 -7.52 8.53 -5.88
N ALA A 15 -6.97 7.34 -6.13
CA ALA A 15 -6.31 6.97 -7.38
C ALA A 15 -6.96 5.69 -7.91
N ASN A 16 -7.19 5.62 -9.22
CA ASN A 16 -7.74 4.46 -9.91
C ASN A 16 -7.08 4.27 -11.28
N SER A 17 -7.24 3.08 -11.84
CA SER A 17 -6.70 2.67 -13.14
C SER A 17 -7.26 3.47 -14.32
N THR A 18 -8.47 4.03 -14.21
CA THR A 18 -9.05 4.88 -15.26
C THR A 18 -8.19 6.11 -15.54
N PHE A 19 -7.71 6.78 -14.49
CA PHE A 19 -6.84 7.95 -14.59
C PHE A 19 -5.35 7.60 -14.64
N TYR A 20 -4.94 6.57 -13.90
CA TYR A 20 -3.55 6.14 -13.77
C TYR A 20 -3.42 4.65 -14.14
N PRO A 21 -3.45 4.32 -15.44
CA PRO A 21 -3.43 2.93 -15.90
C PRO A 21 -2.15 2.19 -15.51
N ASN A 22 -1.04 2.91 -15.32
CA ASN A 22 0.18 2.33 -14.79
C ASN A 22 0.45 2.95 -13.42
N ALA A 23 0.05 2.22 -12.38
CA ALA A 23 0.29 2.61 -10.99
C ALA A 23 1.02 1.49 -10.26
N GLN A 24 2.02 1.86 -9.46
CA GLN A 24 2.77 0.92 -8.64
C GLN A 24 2.83 1.43 -7.21
N ILE A 25 2.40 0.62 -6.25
CA ILE A 25 2.44 0.93 -4.83
C ILE A 25 3.34 -0.09 -4.15
N ASN A 26 4.37 0.39 -3.45
CA ASN A 26 5.25 -0.43 -2.61
C ASN A 26 5.05 -0.05 -1.15
N ILE A 27 5.03 -1.05 -0.27
CA ILE A 27 4.93 -0.90 1.19
C ILE A 27 6.21 -1.44 1.83
N PHE A 28 6.72 -0.72 2.82
CA PHE A 28 8.00 -0.98 3.47
C PHE A 28 7.82 -1.08 4.98
N ASN A 29 8.64 -1.94 5.62
CA ASN A 29 8.81 -1.92 7.07
C ASN A 29 9.80 -0.83 7.52
N ARG A 30 9.98 -0.66 8.83
CA ARG A 30 10.92 0.31 9.44
C ARG A 30 12.39 0.18 9.04
N PHE A 31 12.78 -0.95 8.46
CA PHE A 31 14.14 -1.18 7.96
C PHE A 31 14.28 -0.88 6.46
N GLY A 32 13.23 -0.36 5.82
CA GLY A 32 13.21 -0.08 4.38
C GLY A 32 13.03 -1.31 3.50
N LYS A 33 12.73 -2.49 4.08
CA LYS A 33 12.46 -3.71 3.31
C LYS A 33 11.06 -3.65 2.73
N VAL A 34 10.92 -3.93 1.43
CA VAL A 34 9.61 -4.10 0.77
C VAL A 34 8.90 -5.32 1.37
N VAL A 35 7.71 -5.09 1.90
CA VAL A 35 6.84 -6.12 2.48
C VAL A 35 5.55 -6.34 1.69
N ALA A 36 5.22 -5.45 0.76
CA ALA A 36 4.17 -5.68 -0.21
C ALA A 36 4.35 -4.81 -1.44
N GLN A 37 3.85 -5.30 -2.56
CA GLN A 37 3.59 -4.53 -3.76
C GLN A 37 2.12 -4.73 -4.11
N ILE A 38 1.39 -3.63 -4.27
CA ILE A 38 -0.04 -3.66 -4.60
C ILE A 38 -0.33 -2.70 -5.76
N GLU A 39 -1.47 -2.88 -6.39
CA GLU A 39 -1.97 -2.04 -7.46
C GLU A 39 -3.16 -1.19 -6.99
N VAL A 40 -3.47 -0.15 -7.74
CA VAL A 40 -4.74 0.58 -7.58
C VAL A 40 -5.92 -0.34 -7.90
N ASP A 41 -7.10 -0.03 -7.36
CA ASP A 41 -8.33 -0.81 -7.55
C ASP A 41 -8.28 -2.25 -7.01
N THR A 42 -7.21 -2.63 -6.30
CA THR A 42 -7.14 -3.90 -5.56
C THR A 42 -7.73 -3.73 -4.16
N PRO A 43 -8.12 -4.83 -3.48
CA PRO A 43 -8.51 -4.79 -2.08
C PRO A 43 -7.43 -4.24 -1.15
N GLY A 44 -6.17 -4.22 -1.59
CA GLY A 44 -5.02 -3.70 -0.84
C GLY A 44 -4.30 -4.76 -0.02
N TRP A 45 -3.51 -4.28 0.94
CA TRP A 45 -2.60 -5.11 1.74
C TRP A 45 -3.17 -5.46 3.11
N THR A 46 -3.17 -6.76 3.45
CA THR A 46 -3.73 -7.29 4.71
C THR A 46 -2.77 -7.24 5.91
N GLY A 47 -1.61 -6.60 5.77
CA GLY A 47 -0.60 -6.59 6.84
C GLY A 47 0.22 -7.89 6.93
N THR A 48 0.29 -8.69 5.85
CA THR A 48 1.01 -9.97 5.82
C THR A 48 2.20 -9.94 4.87
N TYR A 49 3.24 -10.72 5.15
CA TYR A 49 4.41 -10.87 4.29
C TYR A 49 4.97 -12.28 4.39
N GLY A 50 5.16 -12.95 3.25
CA GLY A 50 5.65 -14.33 3.20
C GLY A 50 4.77 -15.32 3.98
N GLY A 51 3.44 -15.14 3.91
CA GLY A 51 2.47 -15.95 4.65
C GLY A 51 2.40 -15.68 6.16
N LYS A 52 3.20 -14.73 6.68
CA LYS A 52 3.22 -14.38 8.10
C LYS A 52 2.56 -13.04 8.35
N THR A 53 1.84 -12.96 9.46
CA THR A 53 1.29 -11.73 10.00
C THR A 53 2.41 -10.82 10.50
N LEU A 54 2.44 -9.57 10.04
CA LEU A 54 3.42 -8.60 10.50
C LEU A 54 2.97 -7.90 11.81
N PRO A 55 3.92 -7.51 12.67
CA PRO A 55 3.63 -6.93 13.99
C PRO A 55 3.02 -5.54 13.88
N SER A 56 2.46 -5.07 15.01
CA SER A 56 2.13 -3.66 15.19
C SER A 56 3.41 -2.82 15.07
N ASP A 57 3.44 -1.94 14.06
CA ASP A 57 4.58 -1.07 13.79
C ASP A 57 4.14 0.03 12.82
N ASP A 58 5.02 0.99 12.59
CA ASP A 58 4.89 1.92 11.48
C ASP A 58 5.39 1.29 10.18
N TYR A 59 4.67 1.59 9.10
CA TYR A 59 4.97 1.17 7.75
C TYR A 59 4.97 2.40 6.84
N TRP A 60 5.76 2.32 5.78
CA TRP A 60 5.86 3.37 4.79
C TRP A 60 5.32 2.88 3.46
N PHE A 61 4.86 3.80 2.63
CA PHE A 61 4.52 3.51 1.27
C PHE A 61 5.17 4.49 0.30
N SER A 62 5.40 4.01 -0.91
CA SER A 62 5.69 4.85 -2.08
C SER A 62 4.74 4.46 -3.19
N ILE A 63 4.21 5.45 -3.89
CA ILE A 63 3.38 5.25 -5.07
C ILE A 63 3.93 6.04 -6.25
N ILE A 64 3.96 5.38 -7.41
CA ILE A 64 4.21 5.95 -8.72
C ILE A 64 2.90 5.85 -9.49
N LEU A 65 2.36 7.00 -9.92
CA LEU A 65 1.15 7.11 -10.72
C LEU A 65 1.51 7.66 -12.09
N VAL A 66 1.25 6.91 -13.16
CA VAL A 66 1.46 7.36 -14.54
C VAL A 66 0.12 7.49 -15.24
N ASP A 67 -0.20 8.70 -15.70
CA ASP A 67 -1.43 8.95 -16.45
C ASP A 67 -1.32 8.45 -17.91
N ARG A 68 -2.44 8.52 -18.65
CA ARG A 68 -2.50 8.10 -20.06
C ARG A 68 -1.59 8.89 -21.00
N ASN A 69 -1.16 10.08 -20.58
CA ASN A 69 -0.25 10.95 -21.32
C ASN A 69 1.22 10.72 -20.91
N GLY A 70 1.49 9.71 -20.08
CA GLY A 70 2.83 9.40 -19.58
C GLY A 70 3.31 10.31 -18.45
N ARG A 71 2.46 11.21 -17.91
CA ARG A 71 2.86 12.09 -16.82
C ARG A 71 2.92 11.30 -15.52
N THR A 72 4.07 11.39 -14.87
CA THR A 72 4.36 10.66 -13.63
C THR A 72 4.13 11.53 -12.40
N ARG A 73 3.48 10.99 -11.38
CA ARG A 73 3.32 11.59 -10.05
C ARG A 73 3.80 10.61 -8.99
N ASN A 74 4.73 11.07 -8.17
CA ASN A 74 5.26 10.29 -7.05
C ASN A 74 4.71 10.81 -5.72
N ARG A 75 4.31 9.90 -4.84
CA ARG A 75 3.94 10.21 -3.45
C ARG A 75 4.55 9.19 -2.50
N LYS A 76 4.81 9.64 -1.28
CA LYS A 76 5.28 8.83 -0.16
C LYS A 76 4.52 9.21 1.10
N GLY A 77 4.44 8.29 2.04
CA GLY A 77 3.85 8.53 3.35
C GLY A 77 4.04 7.34 4.26
N ASN A 78 3.46 7.41 5.45
CA ASN A 78 3.49 6.33 6.44
C ASN A 78 2.10 6.11 7.06
N PHE A 79 1.93 4.96 7.67
CA PHE A 79 0.76 4.59 8.46
C PHE A 79 1.16 3.59 9.53
N SER A 80 0.45 3.60 10.65
CA SER A 80 0.63 2.61 11.71
C SER A 80 -0.27 1.42 11.45
N LEU A 81 0.29 0.21 11.50
CA LEU A 81 -0.47 -1.02 11.61
C LEU A 81 -0.65 -1.31 13.11
N LEU A 82 -1.90 -1.38 13.56
CA LEU A 82 -2.22 -1.76 14.94
C LEU A 82 -2.79 -3.17 14.94
N ARG A 83 -2.18 -4.08 15.70
CA ARG A 83 -2.73 -5.38 16.10
C ARG A 83 -3.33 -5.23 17.50
N ARG A 84 -4.54 -5.74 17.69
CA ARG A 84 -5.25 -5.79 18.97
C ARG A 84 -5.43 -7.24 19.38
#